data_AF-A0A3C0RZ31-F1
#
_entry.id   AF-A0A3C0RZ31-F1
#
_cell.length_a   1.000
_cell.length_b   1.000
_cell.length_c   1.000
_cell.angle_alpha   90.00
_cell.angle_beta   90.00
_cell.angle_gamma   90.00
#
_symmetry.space_group_name_H-M   'P 1'
#
loop_
_entity.id
_entity.type
_entity.pdbx_description
1 polymer ?
#
loop_
_entity_poly.entity_id
_entity_poly.type
_entity_poly.pdbx_seq_one_letter_code
_entity_poly.pdbx_strand_id
1 'polypeptide(L)' 'GYWSKGGKVQAEVDDVAVVTGKLSTLKTLIADSGKRGGEQAVNFVTGKEINPNKKIVRIGFTNVGTENAFLDNIILKKR' A
#
# COMPACT_ATOMS: atom_id res chain seq x y z
N GLY A 1 -4.59 -6.36 2.51
CA GLY A 1 -4.85 -5.94 3.89
C GLY A 1 -3.55 -5.93 4.65
N TYR A 2 -3.47 -5.14 5.70
CA TYR A 2 -2.36 -5.13 6.65
C TYR A 2 -2.94 -4.83 8.04
N TRP A 3 -2.32 -5.35 9.09
CA TRP A 3 -2.65 -4.98 10.46
C TRP A 3 -1.69 -3.89 10.92
N SER A 4 -2.24 -2.88 11.59
CA SER A 4 -1.42 -1.82 12.16
C SER A 4 -1.87 -1.47 13.57
N LYS A 5 -0.91 -1.09 14.41
CA LYS A 5 -1.12 -0.66 15.80
C LYS A 5 -0.12 0.43 16.15
N GLY A 6 -0.61 1.47 16.84
CA GLY A 6 0.18 2.63 17.21
C GLY A 6 0.39 3.56 16.02
N GLY A 7 0.30 4.87 16.27
CA GLY A 7 0.58 5.89 15.25
C GLY A 7 -0.35 5.91 14.03
N LYS A 8 0.12 6.63 13.01
CA LYS A 8 -0.57 6.83 11.73
C LYS A 8 0.28 6.30 10.59
N VAL A 9 -0.26 5.38 9.80
CA VAL A 9 0.44 4.81 8.64
C VAL A 9 -0.23 5.27 7.36
N GLN A 10 0.55 5.81 6.45
CA GLN A 10 0.16 6.01 5.07
C GLN A 10 0.61 4.81 4.23
N ALA A 11 -0.30 4.23 3.48
CA ALA A 11 -0.03 3.25 2.45
C ALA A 11 -0.28 3.88 1.07
N GLU A 12 0.71 3.82 0.20
CA GLU A 12 0.67 4.35 -1.16
C GLU A 12 0.91 3.21 -2.15
N VAL A 13 0.08 3.14 -3.18
CA VAL A 13 0.19 2.15 -4.24
C VAL A 13 0.47 2.88 -5.55
N ASP A 14 1.59 2.56 -6.16
CA ASP A 14 2.00 3.11 -7.45
C ASP A 14 2.00 2.03 -8.53
N ASP A 15 1.61 2.45 -9.72
CA ASP A 15 1.91 1.75 -10.95
C ASP A 15 3.34 2.07 -11.40
N VAL A 16 4.06 1.05 -11.88
CA VAL A 16 5.44 1.17 -12.34
C VAL A 16 5.50 0.96 -13.84
N ALA A 17 5.94 1.98 -14.58
CA ALA A 17 6.20 1.86 -16.00
C ALA A 17 7.38 0.90 -16.26
N VAL A 18 7.14 -0.17 -17.03
CA VAL A 18 8.07 -1.32 -17.19
C VAL A 18 9.48 -0.92 -17.64
N VAL A 19 9.58 0.06 -18.54
CA VAL A 19 10.88 0.46 -19.14
C VAL A 19 11.53 1.59 -18.35
N THR A 20 10.75 2.59 -17.97
CA THR A 20 11.29 3.82 -17.37
C THR A 20 11.36 3.79 -15.85
N GLY A 21 10.69 2.82 -15.22
CA GLY A 21 10.51 2.77 -13.77
C GLY A 21 9.66 3.92 -13.21
N LYS A 22 9.08 4.76 -14.09
CA LYS A 22 8.27 5.91 -13.67
C LYS A 22 7.10 5.43 -12.84
N LEU A 23 6.92 6.09 -11.69
CA LEU A 23 5.83 5.81 -10.75
C LEU A 23 4.65 6.72 -11.08
N SER A 24 3.45 6.16 -11.03
CA SER A 24 2.20 6.92 -10.99
C SER A 24 1.29 6.36 -9.92
N THR A 25 0.92 7.21 -8.96
CA THR A 25 0.12 6.81 -7.81
C THR A 25 -1.30 6.41 -8.22
N LEU A 26 -1.66 5.17 -7.90
CA LEU A 26 -2.98 4.59 -8.09
C LEU A 26 -3.89 4.87 -6.89
N LYS A 27 -3.35 4.78 -5.67
CA LYS A 27 -4.13 4.93 -4.44
C LYS A 27 -3.24 5.34 -3.26
N THR A 28 -3.76 6.23 -2.43
CA THR A 28 -3.21 6.51 -1.10
C THR A 28 -4.29 6.24 -0.06
N LEU A 29 -3.91 5.62 1.05
CA LEU A 29 -4.74 5.42 2.24
C LEU A 29 -3.93 5.85 3.47
N ILE A 30 -4.54 6.66 4.35
CA ILE A 30 -3.98 6.97 5.66
C ILE A 30 -4.85 6.27 6.71
N ALA A 31 -4.23 5.41 7.51
CA ALA A 31 -4.86 4.71 8.61
C ALA A 31 -4.35 5.23 9.95
N ASP A 32 -5.27 5.68 10.81
CA ASP A 32 -4.97 6.00 12.20
C ASP A 32 -5.21 4.75 13.05
N SER A 33 -4.11 4.14 13.49
CA SER A 33 -4.12 2.88 14.21
C SER A 33 -3.94 3.21 15.68
N GLY A 34 -5.02 3.64 16.33
CA GLY A 34 -5.01 3.91 17.77
C GLY A 34 -4.49 2.72 18.60
N LYS A 35 -4.38 2.89 19.92
CA LYS A 35 -3.68 1.94 20.83
C LYS A 35 -4.10 0.46 20.72
N ARG A 36 -5.32 0.16 20.27
CA ARG A 36 -5.81 -1.22 20.12
C ARG A 36 -5.40 -1.89 18.81
N GLY A 37 -4.97 -1.11 17.81
CA GLY A 37 -4.67 -1.59 16.46
C GLY A 37 -5.90 -2.16 15.74
N GLY A 38 -5.74 -2.45 14.45
CA GLY A 38 -6.81 -3.04 13.64
C GLY A 38 -6.36 -3.38 12.23
N GLU A 39 -7.18 -4.18 11.54
CA GLU A 39 -6.98 -4.49 10.13
C GLU A 39 -7.33 -3.29 9.25
N GLN A 40 -6.44 -3.00 8.30
CA GLN A 40 -6.58 -1.97 7.29
C GLN A 40 -6.55 -2.62 5.89
N ALA A 41 -7.29 -2.05 4.95
CA ALA A 41 -7.35 -2.55 3.58
C ALA A 41 -7.16 -1.43 2.56
N VAL A 42 -6.14 -1.56 1.72
CA VAL A 42 -6.00 -0.74 0.51
C VAL A 42 -6.51 -1.56 -0.67
N ASN A 43 -7.67 -1.17 -1.19
CA ASN A 43 -8.20 -1.71 -2.43
C ASN A 43 -7.76 -0.80 -3.58
N PHE A 44 -7.16 -1.38 -4.61
CA PHE A 44 -6.67 -0.65 -5.78
C PHE A 44 -6.87 -1.48 -7.05
N VAL A 45 -6.96 -0.79 -8.19
CA VAL A 45 -7.05 -1.39 -9.52
C VAL A 45 -5.81 -1.00 -10.29
N THR A 46 -5.09 -1.97 -10.83
CA THR A 46 -3.84 -1.76 -11.57
C THR A 46 -4.05 -1.47 -13.04
N GLY A 47 -5.29 -1.55 -13.53
CA GLY A 47 -5.61 -1.44 -14.95
C GLY A 47 -5.28 -2.72 -15.71
N LYS A 48 -5.16 -2.61 -17.05
CA LYS A 48 -4.87 -3.75 -17.91
C LYS A 48 -3.40 -4.18 -17.78
N GLU A 49 -3.16 -5.49 -17.81
CA GLU A 49 -1.82 -6.04 -17.98
C GLU A 49 -1.26 -5.60 -19.35
N ILE A 50 0.01 -5.21 -19.39
CA ILE A 50 0.67 -4.73 -20.61
C ILE A 50 1.33 -5.92 -21.28
N ASN A 51 0.60 -6.72 -22.04
CA ASN A 51 1.15 -7.89 -22.73
C ASN A 51 2.31 -7.46 -23.66
N PRO A 52 3.50 -8.11 -23.66
CA PRO A 52 3.87 -9.37 -22.99
C PRO A 52 4.34 -9.25 -21.53
N ASN A 53 4.42 -8.04 -20.98
CA ASN A 53 5.01 -7.76 -19.67
C ASN A 53 4.01 -7.91 -18.52
N LYS A 54 4.47 -8.54 -17.43
CA LYS A 54 3.73 -8.55 -16.16
C LYS A 54 3.59 -7.11 -15.64
N LYS A 55 2.43 -6.80 -15.06
CA LYS A 55 2.22 -5.52 -14.37
C LYS A 55 3.06 -5.48 -13.09
N ILE A 56 3.76 -4.38 -12.86
CA ILE A 56 4.55 -4.14 -11.65
C ILE A 56 3.86 -3.05 -10.85
N VAL A 57 3.66 -3.29 -9.55
CA VAL A 57 3.16 -2.29 -8.61
C VAL A 57 4.14 -2.15 -7.45
N ARG A 58 4.27 -0.92 -6.97
CA ARG A 58 4.99 -0.60 -5.74
C ARG A 58 3.97 -0.29 -4.65
N ILE A 59 4.16 -0.84 -3.46
CA ILE A 59 3.37 -0.49 -2.28
C ILE A 59 4.34 0.06 -1.24
N GLY A 60 4.23 1.36 -0.94
CA GLY A 60 4.99 2.04 0.09
C GLY A 60 4.18 2.18 1.38
N PHE A 61 4.81 1.91 2.52
CA PHE A 61 4.25 2.21 3.83
C PHE A 61 5.12 3.28 4.50
N THR A 62 4.50 4.32 5.04
CA THR A 62 5.18 5.43 5.69
C THR A 62 4.50 5.72 7.01
N ASN A 63 5.27 5.73 8.10
CA ASN A 63 4.77 6.25 9.37
C ASN A 63 4.72 7.78 9.27
N VAL A 64 3.52 8.34 9.29
CA VAL A 64 3.26 9.78 9.24
C VAL A 64 2.82 10.33 10.61
N GLY A 65 2.83 9.48 11.64
CA GLY A 65 2.53 9.84 13.03
C GLY A 65 3.77 10.16 13.84
N THR A 66 3.54 10.63 15.08
CA THR A 66 4.61 10.94 16.06
C THR A 66 4.98 9.74 16.93
N GLU A 67 4.18 8.68 16.91
CA GLU A 67 4.42 7.44 17.63
C GLU A 67 4.88 6.35 16.67
N ASN A 68 5.56 5.32 17.21
CA ASN A 68 5.90 4.14 16.44
C ASN A 68 4.63 3.45 15.93
N ALA A 69 4.64 3.07 14.65
CA ALA A 69 3.62 2.24 14.04
C ALA A 69 4.22 0.88 13.68
N PHE A 70 3.52 -0.18 14.05
CA PHE A 70 3.89 -1.55 13.72
C PHE A 70 3.01 -2.05 12.58
N LEU A 71 3.61 -2.80 11.65
CA LEU A 71 2.93 -3.39 10.51
C LEU A 71 3.10 -4.90 10.53
N ASP A 72 1.99 -5.61 10.62
CA ASP A 72 1.94 -7.06 10.70
C ASP A 72 1.00 -7.64 9.63
N ASN A 73 1.21 -8.92 9.30
CA ASN A 73 0.29 -9.71 8.47
C ASN A 73 -0.11 -9.01 7.15
N ILE A 74 0.89 -8.61 6.35
CA ILE A 74 0.64 -8.02 5.02
C ILE A 74 0.14 -9.11 4.08
N ILE A 75 -1.08 -8.93 3.57
CA ILE A 75 -1.74 -9.88 2.67
C ILE A 75 -2.12 -9.17 1.38
N LEU A 76 -1.62 -9.69 0.25
CA LEU A 76 -2.00 -9.29 -1.09
C LEU A 76 -2.94 -10.35 -1.69
N LYS A 77 -4.13 -9.92 -2.14
CA LYS A 77 -5.11 -10.79 -2.81
C LYS A 77 -5.42 -10.21 -4.18
N LYS A 78 -5.14 -10.95 -5.25
CA LYS A 78 -5.65 -10.67 -6.59
C LYS A 78 -7.11 -11.15 -6.61
N ARG A 79 -8.03 -10.25 -6.94
CA ARG A 79 -9.44 -10.59 -7.19
C ARG A 79 -9.72 -10.47 -8.68
#